data_AF-A0A6A5SSM5-F1
#
_entry.id   AF-A0A6A5SSM5-F1
#
_cell.length_a   1.000
_cell.length_b   1.000
_cell.length_c   1.000
_cell.angle_alpha   90.00
_cell.angle_beta   90.00
_cell.angle_gamma   90.00
#
_symmetry.space_group_name_H-M   'P 1'
#
loop_
_entity.id
_entity.type
_entity.pdbx_description
1 polymer ?
#
loop_
_entity_poly.entity_id
_entity_poly.type
_entity_poly.pdbx_seq_one_letter_code
_entity_poly.pdbx_strand_id
1 'polypeptide(L)'
;KELKAAAALYKKKIAEEKRVAAAAAKEERERVKGKKAAERAHQKEVKEAQNHKKSLQQPQRGKRKASRPSQPKSKRQKRLGGDQDSGESLEAAPAAPPKVNSHGRTIKLPCKFK
;
A
#
# COMPACT_ATOMS: atom_id res chain seq x y z
N LYS A 1 26.90 41.93 -38.40
CA LYS A 1 25.99 42.37 -37.30
C LYS A 1 24.56 41.80 -37.47
N GLU A 2 24.15 41.51 -38.71
CA GLU A 2 22.80 41.02 -39.06
C GLU A 2 22.48 39.60 -38.57
N LEU A 3 23.43 38.67 -38.59
CA LEU A 3 23.23 37.30 -38.08
C LEU A 3 22.83 37.25 -36.59
N LYS A 4 23.36 38.17 -35.78
CA LYS A 4 23.02 38.27 -34.35
C LYS A 4 21.58 38.81 -34.15
N ALA A 5 21.14 39.73 -35.00
CA ALA A 5 19.78 40.27 -34.96
C ALA A 5 18.75 39.21 -35.36
N ALA A 6 19.03 38.43 -36.42
CA ALA A 6 18.18 37.32 -36.84
C ALA A 6 18.05 36.24 -35.74
N ALA A 7 19.16 35.87 -35.10
CA ALA A 7 19.16 34.92 -33.98
C ALA A 7 18.37 35.45 -32.77
N ALA A 8 18.45 36.75 -32.48
CA ALA A 8 17.68 37.37 -31.41
C ALA A 8 16.17 37.35 -31.69
N LEU A 9 15.77 37.62 -32.94
CA LEU A 9 14.37 37.54 -33.36
C LEU A 9 13.83 36.11 -33.29
N TYR A 10 14.61 35.12 -33.71
CA TYR A 10 14.22 33.71 -33.63
C TYR A 10 13.99 33.26 -32.18
N LYS A 11 14.89 33.65 -31.26
CA LYS A 11 14.73 33.36 -29.82
C LYS A 11 13.48 34.01 -29.22
N LYS A 12 13.13 35.22 -29.65
CA LYS A 12 11.90 35.91 -29.22
C LYS A 12 10.65 35.17 -29.67
N LYS A 13 10.61 34.71 -30.93
CA LYS A 13 9.49 33.90 -31.44
C LYS A 13 9.30 32.61 -30.64
N ILE A 14 10.38 31.89 -30.35
CA ILE A 14 10.32 30.68 -29.51
C ILE A 14 9.81 31.01 -28.11
N ALA A 15 10.23 32.12 -27.52
CA ALA A 15 9.78 32.52 -26.19
C ALA A 15 8.29 32.87 -26.18
N GLU A 16 7.78 33.52 -27.23
CA GLU A 16 6.36 33.84 -27.40
C GLU A 16 5.52 32.57 -27.58
N GLU A 17 5.94 31.65 -28.45
CA GLU A 17 5.27 30.36 -28.66
C GLU A 17 5.17 29.56 -27.35
N LYS A 18 6.27 29.52 -26.57
CA LYS A 18 6.27 28.86 -25.26
C LYS A 18 5.31 29.51 -24.26
N ARG A 19 5.19 30.84 -24.28
CA ARG A 19 4.23 31.56 -23.41
C ARG A 19 2.80 31.25 -23.79
N VAL A 20 2.48 31.24 -25.09
CA VAL A 20 1.15 30.90 -25.60
C VAL A 20 0.79 29.46 -25.23
N ALA A 21 1.70 28.51 -25.46
CA ALA A 21 1.49 27.11 -25.09
C ALA A 21 1.26 26.93 -23.57
N ALA A 22 2.03 27.64 -22.74
CA ALA A 22 1.86 27.60 -21.29
C ALA A 22 0.53 28.22 -20.83
N ALA A 23 0.07 29.29 -21.49
CA ALA A 23 -1.22 29.90 -21.20
C ALA A 23 -2.38 28.97 -21.57
N ALA A 24 -2.34 28.37 -22.77
CA ALA A 24 -3.34 27.39 -23.21
C ALA A 24 -3.41 26.17 -22.28
N ALA A 25 -2.26 25.63 -21.87
CA ALA A 25 -2.21 24.50 -20.94
C ALA A 25 -2.75 24.86 -19.54
N LYS A 26 -2.53 26.09 -19.06
CA LYS A 26 -3.12 26.57 -17.80
C LYS A 26 -4.64 26.67 -17.90
N GLU A 27 -5.14 27.26 -18.98
CA GLU A 27 -6.57 27.41 -19.21
C GLU A 27 -7.30 26.06 -19.30
N GLU A 28 -6.73 25.09 -20.03
CA GLU A 28 -7.28 23.73 -20.08
C GLU A 28 -7.28 23.08 -18.70
N ARG A 29 -6.19 23.20 -17.94
CA ARG A 29 -6.09 22.65 -16.58
C ARG A 29 -7.15 23.24 -15.64
N GLU A 30 -7.43 24.54 -15.76
CA GLU A 30 -8.47 25.20 -14.98
C GLU A 30 -9.88 24.73 -15.38
N ARG A 31 -10.16 24.63 -16.68
CA ARG A 31 -11.43 24.08 -17.19
C ARG A 31 -11.67 22.65 -16.70
N VAL A 32 -10.64 21.79 -16.74
CA VAL A 32 -10.73 20.40 -16.25
C VAL A 32 -10.93 20.36 -14.73
N LYS A 33 -10.20 21.18 -13.96
CA LYS A 33 -10.37 21.27 -12.51
C LYS A 33 -11.79 21.74 -12.13
N GLY A 34 -12.33 22.74 -12.84
CA GLY A 34 -13.68 23.23 -12.62
C GLY A 34 -14.73 22.13 -12.79
N LYS A 35 -14.68 21.41 -13.92
CA LYS A 35 -15.58 20.27 -14.19
C LYS A 35 -15.47 19.17 -13.14
N LYS A 36 -14.24 18.83 -12.75
CA LYS A 36 -13.97 17.77 -11.75
C LYS A 36 -14.42 18.15 -10.33
N ALA A 37 -14.44 19.44 -10.00
CA ALA A 37 -14.93 19.89 -8.69
C ALA A 37 -16.44 19.68 -8.56
N ALA A 38 -17.21 20.00 -9.59
CA ALA A 38 -18.66 19.78 -9.63
C ALA A 38 -19.00 18.28 -9.55
N GLU A 39 -18.31 17.44 -10.31
CA GLU A 39 -18.49 15.97 -10.26
C GLU A 39 -18.17 15.41 -8.85
N ARG A 40 -17.12 15.90 -8.21
CA ARG A 40 -16.76 15.50 -6.85
C ARG A 40 -17.79 15.92 -5.81
N ALA A 41 -18.41 17.08 -5.96
CA ALA A 41 -19.47 17.53 -5.05
C ALA A 41 -20.69 16.59 -5.16
N HIS A 42 -21.17 16.34 -6.37
CA HIS A 42 -22.26 15.40 -6.61
C HIS A 42 -21.96 13.98 -6.11
N GLN A 43 -20.75 13.47 -6.37
CA GLN A 43 -20.34 12.15 -5.86
C GLN A 43 -20.28 12.09 -4.33
N LYS A 44 -19.90 13.18 -3.65
CA LYS A 44 -19.90 13.23 -2.18
C LYS A 44 -21.32 13.17 -1.64
N GLU A 45 -22.24 13.98 -2.18
CA GLU A 45 -23.65 13.98 -1.76
C GLU A 45 -24.28 12.60 -1.93
N VAL A 46 -24.07 11.94 -3.07
CA VAL A 46 -24.57 10.58 -3.32
C VAL A 46 -23.97 9.59 -2.31
N LYS A 47 -22.66 9.65 -2.04
CA LYS A 47 -22.00 8.76 -1.08
C LYS A 47 -22.48 9.00 0.35
N GLU A 48 -22.67 10.25 0.75
CA GLU A 48 -23.19 10.60 2.08
C GLU A 48 -24.62 10.11 2.27
N ALA A 49 -25.49 10.29 1.27
CA ALA A 49 -26.84 9.74 1.31
C ALA A 49 -26.84 8.19 1.41
N GLN A 50 -25.96 7.52 0.67
CA GLN A 50 -25.80 6.06 0.76
C GLN A 50 -25.27 5.62 2.14
N ASN A 51 -24.30 6.34 2.69
CA ASN A 51 -23.74 6.05 4.01
C ASN A 51 -24.77 6.26 5.11
N HIS A 52 -25.60 7.30 5.02
CA HIS A 52 -26.71 7.54 5.95
C HIS A 52 -27.74 6.40 5.90
N LYS A 53 -28.09 5.91 4.70
CA LYS A 53 -28.98 4.74 4.57
C LYS A 53 -28.36 3.48 5.19
N LYS A 54 -27.05 3.24 4.98
CA LYS A 54 -26.35 2.09 5.55
C LYS A 54 -26.19 2.18 7.06
N SER A 55 -25.94 3.37 7.62
CA SER A 55 -25.81 3.56 9.07
C SER A 55 -27.15 3.34 9.77
N LEU A 56 -28.27 3.79 9.18
CA LEU A 56 -29.60 3.48 9.70
C LEU A 56 -29.90 1.98 9.66
N GLN A 57 -29.41 1.26 8.65
CA GLN A 57 -29.63 -0.19 8.51
C GLN A 57 -28.73 -1.04 9.42
N GLN A 58 -27.57 -0.54 9.85
CA GLN A 58 -26.70 -1.30 10.74
C GLN A 58 -27.08 -1.08 12.20
N PRO A 59 -27.55 -2.12 12.92
CA PRO A 59 -27.77 -1.97 14.35
C PRO A 59 -26.44 -1.67 15.04
N GLN A 60 -26.42 -0.68 15.92
CA GLN A 60 -25.26 -0.34 16.74
C GLN A 60 -24.94 -1.54 17.64
N ARG A 61 -24.02 -2.39 17.17
CA ARG A 61 -23.57 -3.57 17.91
C ARG A 61 -22.87 -3.08 19.18
N GLY A 62 -23.60 -3.12 20.30
CA GLY A 62 -23.04 -2.87 21.62
C GLY A 62 -21.87 -3.80 21.94
N LYS A 63 -21.22 -3.60 23.09
CA LYS A 63 -20.04 -4.37 23.49
C LYS A 63 -20.31 -5.89 23.37
N ARG A 64 -19.50 -6.59 22.57
CA ARG A 64 -19.56 -8.04 22.44
C ARG A 64 -19.40 -8.68 23.83
N LYS A 65 -20.29 -9.60 24.18
CA LYS A 65 -20.07 -10.48 25.34
C LYS A 65 -18.76 -11.22 25.12
N ALA A 66 -17.87 -11.20 26.11
CA ALA A 66 -16.59 -11.90 26.02
C ALA A 66 -16.84 -13.38 25.67
N SER A 67 -16.07 -13.92 24.72
CA SER A 67 -16.11 -15.35 24.43
C SER A 67 -15.81 -16.11 25.72
N ARG A 68 -16.65 -17.11 26.04
CA ARG A 68 -16.57 -17.88 27.29
C ARG A 68 -15.13 -18.39 27.50
N PRO A 69 -14.58 -18.34 28.73
CA PRO A 69 -13.24 -18.84 28.99
C PRO A 69 -13.15 -20.32 28.60
N SER A 70 -12.08 -20.70 27.91
CA SER A 70 -11.83 -22.11 27.58
C SER A 70 -11.65 -22.90 28.87
N GLN A 71 -12.28 -24.08 28.96
CA GLN A 71 -12.09 -24.95 30.11
C GLN A 71 -10.61 -25.32 30.29
N PRO A 72 -10.09 -25.35 31.53
CA PRO A 72 -8.70 -25.71 31.79
C PRO A 72 -8.49 -27.16 31.38
N LYS A 73 -7.56 -27.39 30.44
CA LYS A 73 -7.16 -28.75 30.04
C LYS A 73 -6.46 -29.41 31.22
N SER A 74 -6.87 -30.62 31.58
CA SER A 74 -6.18 -31.42 32.59
C SER A 74 -4.73 -31.70 32.17
N LYS A 75 -3.82 -31.71 33.15
CA LYS A 75 -2.38 -31.91 32.94
C LYS A 75 -2.14 -33.33 32.41
N ARG A 76 -1.65 -33.44 31.18
CA ARG A 76 -1.29 -34.73 30.55
C ARG A 76 -0.17 -35.40 31.35
N GLN A 77 -0.44 -36.58 31.91
CA GLN A 77 0.57 -37.40 32.57
C GLN A 77 1.61 -37.86 31.53
N LYS A 78 2.89 -37.52 31.74
CA LYS A 78 4.00 -38.02 30.92
C LYS A 78 4.09 -39.54 31.12
N ARG A 79 4.00 -40.32 30.04
CA ARG A 79 4.53 -41.68 30.03
C ARG A 79 6.04 -41.54 29.83
N LEU A 80 6.80 -41.91 30.86
CA LEU A 80 8.23 -42.16 30.76
C LEU A 80 8.41 -43.60 30.26
N GLY A 81 9.35 -43.81 29.34
CA GLY A 81 9.82 -45.14 28.95
C GLY A 81 9.72 -45.38 27.44
N GLY A 82 10.88 -45.45 26.78
CA GLY A 82 11.01 -45.88 25.39
C GLY A 82 12.23 -45.29 24.68
N ASP A 83 13.37 -45.92 24.92
CA ASP A 83 14.64 -45.96 24.19
C ASP A 83 15.26 -44.73 23.49
N GLN A 84 16.53 -44.52 23.82
CA GLN A 84 17.51 -43.92 22.93
C GLN A 84 17.76 -44.89 21.78
N ASP A 85 17.69 -44.41 20.54
CA ASP A 85 18.52 -44.96 19.48
C ASP A 85 19.26 -43.84 18.78
N SER A 86 20.57 -44.04 18.78
CA SER A 86 21.65 -43.29 18.18
C SER A 86 21.50 -43.17 16.66
N GLY A 87 21.92 -42.03 16.10
CA GLY A 87 21.90 -41.84 14.66
C GLY A 87 22.63 -40.59 14.20
N GLU A 88 23.94 -40.59 14.43
CA GLU A 88 24.97 -40.00 13.57
C GLU A 88 24.88 -38.52 13.15
N SER A 89 25.81 -37.77 13.72
CA SER A 89 26.30 -36.47 13.25
C SER A 89 26.79 -36.58 11.80
N LEU A 90 25.95 -36.22 10.84
CA LEU A 90 26.40 -35.87 9.50
C LEU A 90 26.85 -34.40 9.48
N GLU A 91 28.15 -34.25 9.26
CA GLU A 91 28.89 -33.03 8.99
C GLU A 91 28.05 -31.98 8.24
N ALA A 92 27.69 -30.92 8.94
CA ALA A 92 26.79 -29.89 8.43
C ALA A 92 27.52 -29.05 7.36
N ALA A 93 27.10 -29.20 6.11
CA ALA A 93 27.43 -28.29 5.02
C ALA A 93 27.22 -26.83 5.47
N PRO A 94 28.05 -25.86 5.03
CA PRO A 94 27.92 -24.47 5.47
C PRO A 94 26.50 -23.98 5.18
N ALA A 95 25.78 -23.63 6.24
CA ALA A 95 24.39 -23.23 6.16
C ALA A 95 24.26 -22.06 5.17
N ALA A 96 23.34 -22.20 4.21
CA ALA A 96 23.07 -21.15 3.24
C ALA A 96 22.76 -19.83 3.97
N PRO A 97 23.26 -18.68 3.47
CA PRO A 97 23.04 -17.40 4.11
C PRO A 97 21.53 -17.11 4.22
N PRO A 98 21.10 -16.47 5.31
CA PRO A 98 19.68 -16.19 5.53
C PRO A 98 19.13 -15.32 4.41
N LYS A 99 17.94 -15.65 3.92
CA LYS A 99 17.25 -14.82 2.93
C LYS A 99 16.96 -13.44 3.54
N VAL A 100 17.45 -12.39 2.90
CA VAL A 100 17.23 -10.99 3.31
C VAL A 100 16.23 -10.31 2.38
N ASN A 101 15.44 -9.38 2.90
CA ASN A 101 14.60 -8.52 2.07
C ASN A 101 15.40 -7.34 1.49
N SER A 102 14.78 -6.52 0.63
CA SER A 102 15.39 -5.31 0.05
C SER A 102 15.84 -4.27 1.08
N HIS A 103 15.36 -4.36 2.31
CA HIS A 103 15.71 -3.48 3.43
C HIS A 103 16.74 -4.13 4.38
N GLY A 104 17.37 -5.23 3.97
CA GLY A 104 18.42 -5.92 4.74
C GLY A 104 17.93 -6.73 5.95
N ARG A 105 16.62 -6.94 6.12
CA ARG A 105 16.07 -7.71 7.23
C ARG A 105 16.02 -9.20 6.91
N THR A 106 16.50 -10.02 7.85
CA THR A 106 16.43 -11.48 7.78
C THR A 106 14.99 -12.00 7.79
N ILE A 107 14.66 -12.82 6.81
CA ILE A 107 13.34 -13.47 6.67
C ILE A 107 13.39 -14.84 7.35
N LYS A 108 12.67 -15.01 8.46
CA LYS A 108 12.49 -16.30 9.12
C LYS A 108 11.28 -17.02 8.51
N LEU A 109 11.52 -18.00 7.64
CA LEU A 109 10.46 -18.84 7.08
C LEU A 109 9.95 -19.84 8.13
N PRO A 110 8.63 -19.89 8.43
CA PRO A 110 8.07 -20.93 9.27
C PRO A 110 8.26 -22.31 8.62
N CYS A 111 8.40 -23.38 9.40
CA CYS A 111 8.71 -24.73 8.88
C CYS A 111 7.72 -25.26 7.84
N LYS A 112 6.45 -24.82 7.88
CA LYS A 112 5.45 -25.15 6.86
C LYS A 112 5.75 -24.60 5.46
N PHE A 113 6.67 -23.65 5.34
CA PHE A 113 7.07 -22.96 4.10
C PHE A 113 8.58 -23.03 3.86
N LYS A 114 9.28 -23.89 4.60
CA LYS A 114 10.70 -24.18 4.34
C LYS A 114 10.82 -25.18 3.20
#